data_AF-A0A0T9P5V2-F1
#
_entry.id   AF-A0A0T9P5V2-F1
#
_cell.length_a   1.000
_cell.length_b   1.000
_cell.length_c   1.000
_cell.angle_alpha   90.00
_cell.angle_beta   90.00
_cell.angle_gamma   90.00
#
_symmetry.space_group_name_H-M   'P 1'
#
loop_
_entity.id
_entity.type
_entity.pdbx_description
1 polymer ?
#
loop_
_entity_poly.entity_id
_entity_poly.type
_entity_poly.pdbx_seq_one_letter_code
_entity_poly.pdbx_strand_id
1 'polypeptide(L)'
;MIKPRAKTSVLLFLAGVLCVVAYAIINSPSVGLVETPLMNTTNAILIIMLSVATITTLVCSVDTDSILNSSTFKAGMSACICILGVAWLGDTFVQHNLEWIKETAGSLIQAHSWLLAVIFFFCSALLYSQAATAKALMPMALALNVSPLAAIASFAAVSGLFILPTYPTLVAAVQMDDTGTTRIGRFVFNHPFFIPGTIGVALAVCFGFVMGGLVL
;
A
#
# COMPACT_ATOMS: atom_id res chain seq x y z
N MET A 1 -15.88 28.14 -9.10
CA MET A 1 -17.07 28.50 -8.27
C MET A 1 -17.42 27.28 -7.42
N ILE A 2 -17.54 27.40 -6.08
CA ILE A 2 -17.81 26.26 -5.18
C ILE A 2 -19.31 25.90 -5.28
N LYS A 3 -19.64 24.64 -5.56
CA LYS A 3 -21.03 24.18 -5.65
C LYS A 3 -21.73 24.28 -4.28
N PRO A 4 -23.06 24.58 -4.25
CA PRO A 4 -23.83 24.46 -3.02
C PRO A 4 -23.66 23.04 -2.44
N ARG A 5 -23.56 22.92 -1.10
CA ARG A 5 -23.35 21.66 -0.35
C ARG A 5 -21.97 21.01 -0.45
N ALA A 6 -21.00 21.60 -1.16
CA ALA A 6 -19.62 21.10 -1.17
C ALA A 6 -18.97 21.03 0.22
N LYS A 7 -19.27 21.98 1.13
CA LYS A 7 -18.78 21.92 2.52
C LYS A 7 -19.40 20.76 3.28
N THR A 8 -20.68 20.49 3.06
CA THR A 8 -21.42 19.39 3.71
C THR A 8 -20.87 18.03 3.29
N SER A 9 -20.56 17.83 2.00
CA SER A 9 -19.96 16.57 1.54
C SER A 9 -18.60 16.31 2.17
N VAL A 10 -17.77 17.35 2.31
CA VAL A 10 -16.46 17.23 2.97
C VAL A 10 -16.62 16.90 4.47
N LEU A 11 -17.57 17.56 5.16
CA LEU A 11 -17.84 17.27 6.57
C LEU A 11 -18.32 15.84 6.79
N LEU A 12 -19.21 15.33 5.93
CA LEU A 12 -19.67 13.94 5.99
C LEU A 12 -18.54 12.95 5.75
N PHE A 13 -17.67 13.23 4.78
CA PHE A 13 -16.48 12.42 4.53
C PHE A 13 -15.52 12.41 5.73
N LEU A 14 -15.22 13.58 6.29
CA LEU A 14 -14.35 13.70 7.48
C LEU A 14 -14.93 12.98 8.69
N ALA A 15 -16.24 13.10 8.92
CA ALA A 15 -16.91 12.35 9.97
C ALA A 15 -16.76 10.84 9.77
N GLY A 16 -16.92 10.36 8.54
CA GLY A 16 -16.66 8.96 8.17
C GLY A 16 -15.24 8.50 8.49
N VAL A 17 -14.23 9.30 8.13
CA VAL A 17 -12.81 9.01 8.41
C VAL A 17 -12.57 8.94 9.91
N LEU A 18 -13.11 9.87 10.69
CA LEU A 18 -13.01 9.86 12.15
C LEU A 18 -13.67 8.60 12.75
N CYS A 19 -14.84 8.18 12.25
CA CYS A 19 -15.49 6.95 12.68
C CYS A 19 -14.61 5.71 12.40
N VAL A 20 -13.98 5.65 11.22
CA VAL A 20 -13.05 4.55 10.88
C VAL A 20 -11.85 4.53 11.82
N VAL A 21 -11.23 5.69 12.08
CA VAL A 21 -10.06 5.78 12.96
C VAL A 21 -10.44 5.38 14.38
N ALA A 22 -11.56 5.88 14.91
CA ALA A 22 -12.07 5.51 16.23
C ALA A 22 -12.30 4.00 16.33
N TYR A 23 -12.96 3.40 15.33
CA TYR A 23 -13.20 1.96 15.29
C TYR A 23 -11.88 1.16 15.25
N ALA A 24 -10.92 1.58 14.42
CA ALA A 24 -9.61 0.93 14.32
C ALA A 24 -8.83 0.98 15.64
N ILE A 25 -8.91 2.10 16.37
CA ILE A 25 -8.28 2.24 17.70
C ILE A 25 -8.94 1.29 18.71
N ILE A 26 -10.27 1.25 18.76
CA ILE A 26 -11.02 0.38 19.68
C ILE A 26 -10.72 -1.10 19.41
N ASN A 27 -10.65 -1.50 18.15
CA ASN A 27 -10.34 -2.87 17.74
C ASN A 27 -8.84 -3.22 17.82
N SER A 28 -7.95 -2.25 18.08
CA SER A 28 -6.52 -2.52 18.07
C SER A 28 -6.13 -3.39 19.26
N PRO A 29 -5.46 -4.53 19.04
CA PRO A 29 -4.99 -5.40 20.13
C PRO A 29 -4.06 -4.67 21.12
N SER A 30 -3.36 -3.62 20.65
CA SER A 30 -2.46 -2.82 21.49
C SER A 30 -3.18 -1.99 22.55
N VAL A 31 -4.46 -1.66 22.33
CA VAL A 31 -5.27 -0.88 23.28
C VAL A 31 -6.04 -1.82 24.23
N GLY A 32 -6.31 -3.06 23.80
CA GLY A 32 -6.88 -4.11 24.66
C GLY A 32 -8.32 -3.83 25.11
N LEU A 33 -9.05 -2.92 24.44
CA LEU A 33 -10.42 -2.54 24.83
C LEU A 33 -11.47 -3.60 24.48
N VAL A 34 -11.21 -4.40 23.44
CA VAL A 34 -12.12 -5.43 22.95
C VAL A 34 -11.33 -6.69 22.67
N GLU A 35 -11.64 -7.78 23.38
CA GLU A 35 -10.95 -9.08 23.19
C GLU A 35 -11.33 -9.74 21.85
N THR A 36 -12.61 -9.66 21.47
CA THR A 36 -13.12 -10.26 20.23
C THR A 36 -13.92 -9.23 19.44
N PRO A 37 -13.28 -8.54 18.49
CA PRO A 37 -13.95 -7.55 17.67
C PRO A 37 -15.02 -8.18 16.78
N LEU A 38 -16.21 -7.56 16.71
CA LEU A 38 -17.35 -8.04 15.92
C LEU A 38 -17.02 -8.25 14.44
N MET A 39 -16.15 -7.40 13.89
CA MET A 39 -15.62 -7.53 12.53
C MET A 39 -14.19 -7.00 12.48
N ASN A 40 -13.42 -7.45 11.50
CA ASN A 40 -12.09 -6.90 11.27
C ASN A 40 -12.18 -5.45 10.76
N THR A 41 -11.09 -4.70 10.94
CA THR A 41 -11.01 -3.29 10.55
C THR A 41 -11.25 -3.07 9.05
N THR A 42 -10.84 -4.01 8.20
CA THR A 42 -11.07 -3.95 6.76
C THR A 42 -12.55 -3.92 6.40
N ASN A 43 -13.35 -4.82 6.97
CA ASN A 43 -14.79 -4.88 6.74
C ASN A 43 -15.50 -3.65 7.31
N ALA A 44 -15.06 -3.16 8.47
CA ALA A 44 -15.59 -1.95 9.06
C ALA A 44 -15.34 -0.72 8.18
N ILE A 45 -14.13 -0.57 7.63
CA ILE A 45 -13.81 0.50 6.68
C ILE A 45 -14.77 0.47 5.50
N LEU A 46 -15.00 -0.69 4.89
CA LEU A 46 -15.88 -0.85 3.74
C LEU A 46 -17.32 -0.40 4.07
N ILE A 47 -17.89 -0.91 5.18
CA ILE A 47 -19.26 -0.61 5.57
C ILE A 47 -19.41 0.88 5.90
N ILE A 48 -18.49 1.46 6.68
CA ILE A 48 -18.55 2.87 7.07
C ILE A 48 -18.42 3.77 5.85
N MET A 49 -17.44 3.52 4.97
CA MET A 49 -17.20 4.36 3.79
C MET A 49 -18.34 4.28 2.77
N LEU A 50 -18.92 3.09 2.54
CA LEU A 50 -20.11 2.94 1.69
C LEU A 50 -21.35 3.63 2.29
N SER A 51 -21.51 3.55 3.61
CA SER A 51 -22.60 4.25 4.32
C SER A 51 -22.45 5.76 4.19
N VAL A 52 -21.25 6.29 4.41
CA VAL A 52 -20.94 7.72 4.27
C VAL A 52 -21.13 8.18 2.82
N ALA A 53 -20.73 7.38 1.84
CA ALA A 53 -20.98 7.66 0.42
C ALA A 53 -22.49 7.75 0.14
N THR A 54 -23.28 6.80 0.65
CA THR A 54 -24.75 6.78 0.50
C THR A 54 -25.41 7.99 1.17
N ILE A 55 -24.99 8.34 2.39
CA ILE A 55 -25.51 9.52 3.08
C ILE A 55 -25.13 10.79 2.30
N THR A 56 -23.91 10.85 1.79
CA THR A 56 -23.42 12.01 1.01
C THR A 56 -24.21 12.18 -0.28
N THR A 57 -24.49 11.10 -1.03
CA THR A 57 -25.27 11.17 -2.27
C THR A 57 -26.70 11.64 -2.00
N LEU A 58 -27.34 11.15 -0.94
CA LEU A 58 -28.70 11.55 -0.53
C LEU A 58 -28.77 13.00 -0.05
N VAL A 59 -27.93 13.37 0.93
CA VAL A 59 -27.95 14.70 1.59
C VAL A 59 -27.50 15.81 0.63
N CYS A 60 -26.49 15.53 -0.20
CA CYS A 60 -26.01 16.53 -1.16
C CYS A 60 -26.85 16.56 -2.45
N SER A 61 -27.75 15.58 -2.63
CA SER A 61 -28.53 15.38 -3.86
C SER A 61 -27.61 15.29 -5.09
N VAL A 62 -26.63 14.41 -5.00
CA VAL A 62 -25.65 14.19 -6.08
C VAL A 62 -26.34 13.44 -7.22
N ASP A 63 -26.19 13.95 -8.44
CA ASP A 63 -26.59 13.23 -9.65
C ASP A 63 -25.71 11.98 -9.80
N THR A 64 -26.31 10.79 -9.63
CA THR A 64 -25.58 9.51 -9.65
C THR A 64 -24.97 9.20 -11.00
N ASP A 65 -25.58 9.67 -12.10
CA ASP A 65 -25.06 9.43 -13.46
C ASP A 65 -23.76 10.21 -13.68
N SER A 66 -23.63 11.36 -13.03
CA SER A 66 -22.40 12.16 -13.05
C SER A 66 -21.24 11.46 -12.31
N ILE A 67 -21.53 10.59 -11.34
CA ILE A 67 -20.49 9.86 -10.57
C ILE A 67 -19.76 8.89 -11.49
N LEU A 68 -20.50 8.06 -12.24
CA LEU A 68 -19.93 7.06 -13.15
C LEU A 68 -19.10 7.70 -14.27
N ASN A 69 -19.46 8.93 -14.65
CA ASN A 69 -18.78 9.68 -15.69
C ASN A 69 -17.58 10.48 -15.20
N SER A 70 -17.41 10.65 -13.88
CA SER A 70 -16.30 11.38 -13.29
C SER A 70 -14.96 10.70 -13.57
N SER A 71 -13.91 11.50 -13.78
CA SER A 71 -12.54 11.02 -13.94
C SER A 71 -12.09 10.21 -12.73
N THR A 72 -12.47 10.64 -11.52
CA THR A 72 -12.15 9.94 -10.27
C THR A 72 -12.72 8.52 -10.23
N PHE A 73 -13.99 8.34 -10.57
CA PHE A 73 -14.61 7.01 -10.56
C PHE A 73 -14.03 6.10 -11.63
N LYS A 74 -13.83 6.60 -12.86
CA LYS A 74 -13.21 5.85 -13.96
C LYS A 74 -11.79 5.41 -13.62
N ALA A 75 -10.98 6.32 -13.07
CA ALA A 75 -9.64 6.03 -12.59
C ALA A 75 -9.66 4.97 -11.47
N GLY A 76 -10.57 5.11 -10.51
CA GLY A 76 -10.77 4.14 -9.42
C GLY A 76 -11.14 2.76 -9.93
N MET A 77 -12.11 2.65 -10.84
CA MET A 77 -12.53 1.37 -11.41
C MET A 77 -11.42 0.71 -12.24
N SER A 78 -10.68 1.49 -13.03
CA SER A 78 -9.51 0.99 -13.75
C SER A 78 -8.45 0.46 -12.79
N ALA A 79 -8.18 1.18 -11.69
CA ALA A 79 -7.25 0.73 -10.67
C ALA A 79 -7.73 -0.55 -9.98
N CYS A 80 -9.01 -0.68 -9.65
CA CYS A 80 -9.59 -1.90 -9.05
C CYS A 80 -9.37 -3.13 -9.94
N ILE A 81 -9.58 -3.01 -11.26
CA ILE A 81 -9.34 -4.11 -12.21
C ILE A 81 -7.85 -4.46 -12.26
N CYS A 82 -6.97 -3.44 -12.29
CA CYS A 82 -5.53 -3.67 -12.24
C CYS A 82 -5.08 -4.41 -10.97
N ILE A 83 -5.64 -4.09 -9.80
CA ILE A 83 -5.36 -4.81 -8.55
C ILE A 83 -5.83 -6.25 -8.66
N LEU A 84 -7.11 -6.46 -9.00
CA LEU A 84 -7.70 -7.80 -8.99
C LEU A 84 -7.00 -8.72 -9.99
N GLY A 85 -6.51 -8.21 -11.12
CA GLY A 85 -5.73 -8.99 -12.06
C GLY A 85 -4.28 -9.19 -11.62
N VAL A 86 -3.52 -8.09 -11.50
CA VAL A 86 -2.07 -8.13 -11.33
C VAL A 86 -1.67 -8.55 -9.92
N ALA A 87 -2.36 -8.04 -8.88
CA ALA A 87 -2.05 -8.43 -7.51
C ALA A 87 -2.41 -9.91 -7.26
N TRP A 88 -3.49 -10.41 -7.85
CA TRP A 88 -3.85 -11.83 -7.72
C TRP A 88 -2.86 -12.75 -8.43
N LEU A 89 -2.41 -12.37 -9.64
CA LEU A 89 -1.37 -13.11 -10.36
C LEU A 89 -0.05 -13.10 -9.58
N GLY A 90 0.36 -11.93 -9.08
CA GLY A 90 1.57 -11.78 -8.28
C GLY A 90 1.52 -12.59 -6.98
N ASP A 91 0.41 -12.51 -6.25
CA ASP A 91 0.17 -13.28 -5.04
C ASP A 91 0.19 -14.78 -5.30
N THR A 92 -0.52 -15.26 -6.35
CA THR A 92 -0.53 -16.68 -6.72
C THR A 92 0.87 -17.17 -7.10
N PHE A 93 1.60 -16.40 -7.92
CA PHE A 93 2.97 -16.73 -8.32
C PHE A 93 3.90 -16.80 -7.11
N VAL A 94 3.84 -15.82 -6.21
CA VAL A 94 4.71 -15.76 -5.04
C VAL A 94 4.35 -16.86 -4.05
N GLN A 95 3.06 -17.12 -3.79
CA GLN A 95 2.64 -18.20 -2.90
C GLN A 95 3.12 -19.56 -3.41
N HIS A 96 3.03 -19.81 -4.72
CA HIS A 96 3.52 -21.05 -5.32
C HIS A 96 5.04 -21.22 -5.17
N ASN A 97 5.79 -20.12 -5.32
CA ASN A 97 7.26 -20.13 -5.28
C ASN A 97 7.84 -19.74 -3.91
N LEU A 98 7.01 -19.63 -2.86
CA LEU A 98 7.42 -18.99 -1.61
C LEU A 98 8.57 -19.74 -0.93
N GLU A 99 8.54 -21.07 -0.96
CA GLU A 99 9.61 -21.90 -0.41
C GLU A 99 10.93 -21.70 -1.17
N TRP A 100 10.89 -21.70 -2.50
CA TRP A 100 12.07 -21.43 -3.33
C TRP A 100 12.62 -20.01 -3.09
N ILE A 101 11.75 -19.01 -2.94
CA ILE A 101 12.12 -17.64 -2.60
C ILE A 101 12.83 -17.61 -1.25
N LYS A 102 12.31 -18.30 -0.23
CA LYS A 102 12.93 -18.37 1.10
C LYS A 102 14.30 -19.07 1.08
N GLU A 103 14.42 -20.19 0.38
CA GLU A 103 15.67 -20.94 0.29
C GLU A 103 16.75 -20.13 -0.42
N THR A 104 16.41 -19.55 -1.58
CA THR A 104 17.33 -18.70 -2.35
C THR A 104 17.69 -17.46 -1.55
N ALA A 105 16.70 -16.73 -1.03
CA ALA A 105 16.91 -15.55 -0.19
C ALA A 105 17.79 -15.89 1.01
N GLY A 106 17.59 -17.05 1.64
CA GLY A 106 18.33 -17.42 2.84
C GLY A 106 19.82 -17.59 2.60
N SER A 107 20.20 -18.23 1.50
CA SER A 107 21.62 -18.35 1.11
C SER A 107 22.29 -17.00 0.84
N LEU A 108 21.58 -16.07 0.18
CA LEU A 108 22.08 -14.72 -0.12
C LEU A 108 22.17 -13.85 1.15
N ILE A 109 21.18 -13.95 2.04
CA ILE A 109 21.12 -13.18 3.28
C ILE A 109 22.23 -13.61 4.25
N GLN A 110 22.49 -14.91 4.37
CA GLN A 110 23.59 -15.41 5.20
C GLN A 110 24.95 -14.92 4.72
N ALA A 111 25.13 -14.78 3.39
CA ALA A 111 26.32 -14.18 2.84
C ALA A 111 26.39 -12.69 3.17
N HIS A 112 25.33 -11.92 2.88
CA HIS A 112 25.30 -10.46 3.02
C HIS A 112 23.95 -9.95 3.54
N SER A 113 23.88 -9.53 4.82
CA SER A 113 22.64 -9.09 5.47
C SER A 113 21.93 -7.89 4.81
N TRP A 114 22.65 -7.04 4.07
CA TRP A 114 22.06 -5.89 3.36
C TRP A 114 21.23 -6.31 2.15
N LEU A 115 21.43 -7.52 1.61
CA LEU A 115 20.62 -8.04 0.50
C LEU A 115 19.16 -8.27 0.90
N LEU A 116 18.86 -8.34 2.20
CA LEU A 116 17.49 -8.37 2.70
C LEU A 116 16.66 -7.19 2.18
N ALA A 117 17.26 -5.98 2.11
CA ALA A 117 16.59 -4.81 1.56
C ALA A 117 16.28 -4.98 0.06
N VAL A 118 17.21 -5.54 -0.71
CA VAL A 118 17.01 -5.81 -2.14
C VAL A 118 15.89 -6.82 -2.35
N ILE A 119 15.87 -7.88 -1.53
CA ILE A 119 14.84 -8.92 -1.57
C ILE A 119 13.47 -8.31 -1.24
N PHE A 120 13.35 -7.52 -0.17
CA PHE A 120 12.11 -6.81 0.16
C PHE A 120 11.66 -5.85 -0.95
N PHE A 121 12.59 -5.14 -1.59
CA PHE A 121 12.27 -4.22 -2.68
C PHE A 121 11.58 -4.94 -3.84
N PHE A 122 12.15 -6.04 -4.33
CA PHE A 122 11.56 -6.80 -5.43
C PHE A 122 10.34 -7.63 -5.01
N CYS A 123 10.39 -8.29 -3.85
CA CYS A 123 9.25 -9.08 -3.38
C CYS A 123 8.04 -8.20 -3.10
N SER A 124 8.22 -6.97 -2.62
CA SER A 124 7.08 -6.04 -2.43
C SER A 124 6.42 -5.64 -3.74
N ALA A 125 7.17 -5.47 -4.82
CA ALA A 125 6.60 -5.23 -6.14
C ALA A 125 5.80 -6.43 -6.66
N LEU A 126 6.18 -7.65 -6.31
CA LEU A 126 5.49 -8.87 -6.72
C LEU A 126 4.25 -9.16 -5.86
N LEU A 127 4.37 -9.01 -4.53
CA LEU A 127 3.32 -9.27 -3.54
C LEU A 127 2.32 -8.12 -3.42
N TYR A 128 2.62 -6.95 -3.98
CA TYR A 128 1.71 -5.82 -4.02
C TYR A 128 1.23 -5.30 -2.65
N SER A 129 1.94 -5.67 -1.58
CA SER A 129 1.59 -5.32 -0.21
C SER A 129 2.83 -5.27 0.67
N GLN A 130 3.03 -4.11 1.32
CA GLN A 130 4.09 -3.92 2.31
C GLN A 130 3.95 -4.93 3.46
N ALA A 131 2.71 -5.04 3.98
CA ALA A 131 2.40 -5.91 5.10
C ALA A 131 2.50 -7.39 4.75
N ALA A 132 2.03 -7.80 3.56
CA ALA A 132 2.16 -9.20 3.14
C ALA A 132 3.63 -9.59 2.94
N THR A 133 4.42 -8.71 2.34
CA THR A 133 5.86 -8.91 2.15
C THR A 133 6.58 -9.08 3.48
N ALA A 134 6.35 -8.16 4.42
CA ALA A 134 6.94 -8.24 5.75
C ALA A 134 6.49 -9.51 6.49
N LYS A 135 5.20 -9.84 6.46
CA LYS A 135 4.65 -11.04 7.10
C LYS A 135 5.23 -12.33 6.52
N ALA A 136 5.48 -12.37 5.22
CA ALA A 136 6.02 -13.55 4.54
C ALA A 136 7.53 -13.74 4.77
N LEU A 137 8.30 -12.64 4.74
CA LEU A 137 9.76 -12.72 4.65
C LEU A 137 10.50 -12.34 5.93
N MET A 138 9.93 -11.48 6.79
CA MET A 138 10.58 -11.08 8.05
C MET A 138 10.79 -12.27 9.00
N PRO A 139 9.82 -13.19 9.22
CA PRO A 139 10.05 -14.34 10.09
C PRO A 139 11.19 -15.25 9.59
N MET A 140 11.31 -15.40 8.26
CA MET A 140 12.39 -16.16 7.63
C MET A 140 13.75 -15.48 7.86
N ALA A 141 13.84 -14.15 7.66
CA ALA A 141 15.08 -13.41 7.91
C ALA A 141 15.54 -13.53 9.37
N LEU A 142 14.61 -13.46 10.32
CA LEU A 142 14.91 -13.64 11.75
C LEU A 142 15.36 -15.08 12.06
N ALA A 143 14.74 -16.10 11.45
CA ALA A 143 15.14 -17.50 11.61
C ALA A 143 16.57 -17.77 11.11
N LEU A 144 17.05 -16.97 10.16
CA LEU A 144 18.42 -17.03 9.64
C LEU A 144 19.43 -16.21 10.45
N ASN A 145 19.05 -15.71 11.64
CA ASN A 145 19.88 -14.89 12.51
C ASN A 145 20.36 -13.58 11.85
N VAL A 146 19.54 -12.98 10.98
CA VAL A 146 19.80 -11.60 10.53
C VAL A 146 19.80 -10.68 11.74
N SER A 147 20.83 -9.82 11.85
CA SER A 147 20.92 -8.85 12.93
C SER A 147 19.64 -7.98 13.02
N PRO A 148 19.14 -7.64 14.22
CA PRO A 148 17.99 -6.75 14.37
C PRO A 148 18.16 -5.43 13.63
N LEU A 149 19.39 -4.89 13.61
CA LEU A 149 19.74 -3.70 12.84
C LEU A 149 19.40 -3.87 11.35
N ALA A 150 19.91 -4.93 10.71
CA ALA A 150 19.66 -5.18 9.29
C ALA A 150 18.17 -5.44 9.00
N ALA A 151 17.45 -6.12 9.90
CA ALA A 151 16.01 -6.35 9.75
C ALA A 151 15.22 -5.04 9.77
N ILE A 152 15.51 -4.15 10.73
CA ILE A 152 14.84 -2.85 10.87
C ILE A 152 15.22 -1.92 9.71
N ALA A 153 16.52 -1.80 9.41
CA ALA A 153 17.01 -0.93 8.34
C ALA A 153 16.46 -1.34 6.96
N SER A 154 16.40 -2.65 6.70
CA SER A 154 15.89 -3.19 5.44
C SER A 154 14.37 -3.05 5.31
N PHE A 155 13.63 -2.94 6.41
CA PHE A 155 12.16 -2.90 6.39
C PHE A 155 11.60 -1.81 5.47
N ALA A 156 12.23 -0.64 5.38
CA ALA A 156 11.80 0.44 4.50
C ALA A 156 11.67 0.01 3.02
N ALA A 157 12.43 -1.01 2.60
CA ALA A 157 12.42 -1.53 1.24
C ALA A 157 11.13 -2.25 0.84
N VAL A 158 10.25 -2.63 1.79
CA VAL A 158 8.92 -3.14 1.44
C VAL A 158 8.04 -2.10 0.73
N SER A 159 8.51 -0.85 0.64
CA SER A 159 7.84 0.24 -0.05
C SER A 159 8.03 0.24 -1.58
N GLY A 160 8.66 -0.78 -2.16
CA GLY A 160 8.88 -0.96 -3.60
C GLY A 160 7.62 -1.17 -4.45
N LEU A 161 6.44 -0.85 -3.94
CA LEU A 161 5.14 -1.03 -4.62
C LEU A 161 4.99 -0.24 -5.92
N PHE A 162 5.79 0.81 -6.09
CA PHE A 162 5.77 1.65 -7.28
C PHE A 162 6.59 1.09 -8.43
N ILE A 163 7.39 0.03 -8.24
CA ILE A 163 8.29 -0.53 -9.27
C ILE A 163 7.52 -0.94 -10.52
N LEU A 164 6.35 -1.54 -10.33
CA LEU A 164 5.43 -1.86 -11.41
C LEU A 164 4.33 -0.79 -11.44
N PRO A 165 3.95 -0.28 -12.62
CA PRO A 165 2.97 0.80 -12.76
C PRO A 165 1.53 0.29 -12.60
N THR A 166 1.33 -0.67 -11.71
CA THR A 166 0.06 -1.36 -11.46
C THR A 166 -0.50 -1.00 -10.08
N TYR A 167 0.19 -0.12 -9.33
CA TYR A 167 -0.22 0.27 -7.98
C TYR A 167 -1.36 1.27 -8.02
N PRO A 168 -2.45 1.09 -7.24
CA PRO A 168 -3.68 1.82 -7.46
C PRO A 168 -3.52 3.33 -7.36
N THR A 169 -2.72 3.78 -6.40
CA THR A 169 -2.45 5.20 -6.21
C THR A 169 -1.59 5.76 -7.34
N LEU A 170 -0.69 4.95 -7.90
CA LEU A 170 0.11 5.31 -9.08
C LEU A 170 -0.76 5.41 -10.33
N VAL A 171 -1.58 4.39 -10.60
CA VAL A 171 -2.51 4.37 -11.74
C VAL A 171 -3.50 5.53 -11.63
N ALA A 172 -4.07 5.75 -10.44
CA ALA A 172 -4.94 6.88 -10.18
C ALA A 172 -4.24 8.22 -10.43
N ALA A 173 -2.99 8.39 -9.96
CA ALA A 173 -2.23 9.60 -10.20
C ALA A 173 -1.99 9.87 -11.70
N VAL A 174 -1.71 8.82 -12.49
CA VAL A 174 -1.56 8.93 -13.95
C VAL A 174 -2.89 9.28 -14.63
N GLN A 175 -4.00 8.68 -14.19
CA GLN A 175 -5.33 8.88 -14.80
C GLN A 175 -6.01 10.19 -14.39
N MET A 176 -5.68 10.72 -13.21
CA MET A 176 -6.20 11.99 -12.70
C MET A 176 -5.33 13.19 -13.07
N ASP A 177 -4.17 12.99 -13.70
CA ASP A 177 -3.29 14.08 -14.12
C ASP A 177 -3.79 14.75 -15.40
N ASP A 178 -4.49 15.86 -15.22
CA ASP A 178 -4.99 16.73 -16.29
C ASP A 178 -3.87 17.49 -17.03
N THR A 179 -2.66 17.59 -16.46
CA THR A 179 -1.51 18.28 -17.11
C THR A 179 -0.82 17.40 -18.14
N GLY A 180 -1.00 16.08 -18.04
CA GLY A 180 -0.35 15.09 -18.89
C GLY A 180 1.15 14.92 -18.67
N THR A 181 1.70 15.47 -17.59
CA THR A 181 3.11 15.35 -17.22
C THR A 181 3.43 13.99 -16.58
N THR A 182 2.40 13.28 -16.09
CA THR A 182 2.47 11.98 -15.44
C THR A 182 1.93 10.91 -16.40
N ARG A 183 2.82 10.19 -17.07
CA ARG A 183 2.48 9.17 -18.08
C ARG A 183 3.26 7.88 -17.85
N ILE A 184 2.65 6.76 -18.18
CA ILE A 184 3.35 5.48 -18.32
C ILE A 184 3.92 5.43 -19.75
N GLY A 185 5.23 5.26 -19.87
CA GLY A 185 5.94 5.18 -21.13
C GLY A 185 5.87 3.80 -21.79
N ARG A 186 6.72 3.60 -22.81
CA ARG A 186 6.73 2.36 -23.62
C ARG A 186 7.12 1.10 -22.83
N PHE A 187 7.92 1.24 -21.78
CA PHE A 187 8.41 0.13 -20.97
C PHE A 187 7.72 0.11 -19.60
N VAL A 188 7.59 -1.07 -19.00
CA VAL A 188 6.93 -1.26 -17.70
C VAL A 188 7.51 -0.35 -16.61
N PHE A 189 8.84 -0.23 -16.54
CA PHE A 189 9.53 0.62 -15.54
C PHE A 189 9.62 2.10 -15.94
N ASN A 190 9.14 2.47 -17.13
CA ASN A 190 9.22 3.84 -17.63
C ASN A 190 8.04 4.66 -17.12
N HIS A 191 8.10 5.10 -15.87
CA HIS A 191 7.10 5.99 -15.27
C HIS A 191 7.76 6.96 -14.27
N PRO A 192 7.18 8.15 -14.02
CA PRO A 192 7.82 9.22 -13.27
C PRO A 192 8.10 8.87 -11.80
N PHE A 193 7.39 7.89 -11.25
CA PHE A 193 7.55 7.44 -9.86
C PHE A 193 8.76 6.55 -9.62
N PHE A 194 9.33 5.92 -10.66
CA PHE A 194 10.35 4.88 -10.50
C PHE A 194 11.63 5.44 -9.89
N ILE A 195 12.17 6.52 -10.48
CA ILE A 195 13.44 7.11 -10.04
C ILE A 195 13.30 7.74 -8.64
N PRO A 196 12.34 8.66 -8.39
CA PRO A 196 12.22 9.29 -7.07
C PRO A 196 11.88 8.27 -5.98
N GLY A 197 11.01 7.30 -6.28
CA GLY A 197 10.67 6.23 -5.33
C GLY A 197 11.88 5.37 -4.98
N THR A 198 12.67 4.96 -5.97
CA THR A 198 13.86 4.12 -5.74
C THR A 198 14.90 4.87 -4.93
N ILE A 199 15.13 6.15 -5.23
CA ILE A 199 16.03 7.02 -4.43
C ILE A 199 15.52 7.13 -3.00
N GLY A 200 14.22 7.39 -2.81
CA GLY A 200 13.63 7.50 -1.47
C GLY A 200 13.79 6.22 -0.65
N VAL A 201 13.54 5.07 -1.25
CA VAL A 201 13.74 3.76 -0.59
C VAL A 201 15.22 3.52 -0.27
N ALA A 202 16.11 3.74 -1.23
CA ALA A 202 17.54 3.55 -1.04
C ALA A 202 18.08 4.43 0.11
N LEU A 203 17.72 5.71 0.12
CA LEU A 203 18.09 6.64 1.19
C LEU A 203 17.51 6.21 2.54
N ALA A 204 16.23 5.79 2.58
CA ALA A 204 15.60 5.33 3.82
C ALA A 204 16.32 4.10 4.41
N VAL A 205 16.69 3.14 3.57
CA VAL A 205 17.47 1.96 3.98
C VAL A 205 18.86 2.38 4.45
N CYS A 206 19.57 3.20 3.68
CA CYS A 206 20.90 3.70 4.06
C CYS A 206 20.87 4.44 5.40
N PHE A 207 19.93 5.36 5.59
CA PHE A 207 19.76 6.06 6.87
C PHE A 207 19.34 5.11 7.98
N GLY A 208 18.53 4.09 7.70
CA GLY A 208 18.22 3.03 8.65
C GLY A 208 19.46 2.30 9.16
N PHE A 209 20.39 1.94 8.27
CA PHE A 209 21.66 1.32 8.65
C PHE A 209 22.58 2.25 9.42
N VAL A 210 22.72 3.51 8.98
CA VAL A 210 23.55 4.51 9.65
C VAL A 210 23.01 4.84 11.04
N MET A 211 21.74 5.20 11.14
CA MET A 211 21.12 5.57 12.42
C MET A 211 21.04 4.38 13.37
N GLY A 212 20.65 3.21 12.86
CA GLY A 212 20.57 2.03 13.69
C GLY A 212 21.95 1.60 14.22
N GLY A 213 23.01 1.71 13.42
CA GLY A 213 24.38 1.42 13.88
C GLY A 213 24.95 2.45 14.87
N LEU A 214 24.31 3.62 15.00
CA LEU A 214 24.66 4.61 16.04
C LEU A 214 23.88 4.40 17.35
N VAL A 215 22.71 3.76 17.28
CA VAL A 215 21.77 3.66 18.41
C VAL A 215 21.76 2.27 19.05
N LEU A 216 21.97 1.21 18.27
CA LEU A 216 21.94 -0.20 18.68
C LEU A 216 23.36 -0.77 18.77
#